data_AF-A0A7R7VDZ6-F1
#
_entry.id   AF-A0A7R7VDZ6-F1
#
_cell.length_a   1.000
_cell.length_b   1.000
_cell.length_c   1.000
_cell.angle_alpha   90.00
_cell.angle_beta   90.00
_cell.angle_gamma   90.00
#
_symmetry.space_group_name_H-M   'P 1'
#
loop_
_entity.id
_entity.type
_entity.pdbx_description
1 polymer ?
#
loop_
_entity_poly.entity_id
_entity_poly.type
_entity_poly.pdbx_seq_one_letter_code
_entity_poly.pdbx_strand_id
1 'polypeptide(L)'
;MLAFPCCKIFTFCTICERNFIIMNATPNSTPHSYEVDVYQEGLRDKRPAITFNAFEWEKLAKERLLAESFGYVWGSAGSRETDGNNRAAFKRWGIVPSRLVKSDFPSLKTTLFGDEYNYPMAIAPSFEDFYFQTIGEI
;
A
#
# COMPACT_ATOMS: atom_id res chain seq x y z
N MET A 1 -15.36 1.24 -20.08
CA MET A 1 -15.42 2.21 -18.97
C MET A 1 -14.50 1.68 -17.89
N LEU A 2 -13.28 2.23 -17.80
CA LEU A 2 -12.15 1.69 -17.03
C LEU A 2 -12.32 2.03 -15.54
N ALA A 3 -12.59 1.02 -14.70
CA ALA A 3 -12.58 1.17 -13.25
C ALA A 3 -11.16 0.89 -12.73
N PHE A 4 -10.49 1.91 -12.20
CA PHE A 4 -9.16 1.84 -11.61
C PHE A 4 -9.20 1.01 -10.31
N PRO A 5 -8.52 -0.16 -10.23
CA PRO A 5 -8.61 -1.06 -9.09
C PRO A 5 -7.57 -0.82 -7.98
N CYS A 6 -6.69 0.18 -8.11
CA CYS A 6 -5.54 0.35 -7.21
C CYS A 6 -5.82 1.06 -5.87
N CYS A 7 -6.99 1.70 -5.69
CA CYS A 7 -7.21 2.61 -4.55
C CYS A 7 -7.23 1.93 -3.17
N LYS A 8 -7.76 0.70 -3.06
CA LYS A 8 -8.21 0.19 -1.74
C LYS A 8 -7.11 -0.28 -0.79
N ILE A 9 -5.95 -0.71 -1.30
CA ILE A 9 -4.88 -1.23 -0.43
C ILE A 9 -4.20 -0.11 0.36
N PHE A 10 -4.16 1.10 -0.21
CA PHE A 10 -3.42 2.21 0.39
C PHE A 10 -4.22 2.89 1.52
N THR A 11 -5.52 3.12 1.32
CA THR A 11 -6.39 3.76 2.32
C THR A 11 -6.37 3.02 3.67
N PHE A 12 -6.25 1.68 3.67
CA PHE A 12 -6.23 0.90 4.90
C PHE A 12 -4.92 0.95 5.69
N CYS A 13 -3.78 1.20 5.01
CA CYS A 13 -2.47 1.32 5.68
C CYS A 13 -2.38 2.60 6.50
N THR A 14 -2.85 3.72 5.96
CA THR A 14 -2.80 5.06 6.59
C THR A 14 -3.62 5.16 7.87
N ILE A 15 -4.71 4.39 7.98
CA ILE A 15 -5.68 4.45 9.08
C ILE A 15 -5.19 3.77 10.36
N CYS A 16 -4.23 2.85 10.25
CA CYS A 16 -3.77 2.05 11.39
C CYS A 16 -2.72 2.79 12.27
N GLU A 17 -2.20 3.93 11.80
CA GLU A 17 -1.13 4.71 12.45
C GLU A 17 -1.71 5.97 13.13
N ARG A 18 -2.31 5.82 14.31
CA ARG A 18 -2.78 6.98 15.11
C ARG A 18 -1.68 7.83 15.74
N ASN A 19 -0.41 7.49 15.55
CA ASN A 19 0.76 8.27 15.95
C ASN A 19 1.94 7.74 15.14
N PHE A 20 2.83 8.62 14.66
CA PHE A 20 3.99 8.31 13.80
C PHE A 20 3.54 8.13 12.32
N ILE A 21 3.90 8.92 11.30
CA ILE A 21 4.95 9.94 11.16
C ILE A 21 4.61 10.89 9.99
N ILE A 22 4.59 12.21 10.22
CA ILE A 22 5.14 13.14 9.22
C ILE A 22 6.64 12.84 9.20
N MET A 23 7.06 11.80 8.49
CA MET A 23 8.47 11.61 8.24
C MET A 23 8.82 12.56 7.11
N ASN A 24 9.55 13.61 7.48
CA ASN A 24 10.52 14.29 6.64
C ASN A 24 11.66 13.31 6.21
N ALA A 25 11.32 12.04 5.93
CA ALA A 25 12.27 11.03 5.51
C ALA A 25 12.41 11.12 4.02
N THR A 26 13.66 11.31 3.60
CA THR A 26 14.05 11.00 2.23
C THR A 26 13.57 9.57 1.95
N PRO A 27 12.80 9.33 0.87
CA PRO A 27 12.37 7.99 0.53
C PRO A 27 13.63 7.13 0.42
N ASN A 28 13.74 6.13 1.29
CA ASN A 28 14.84 5.17 1.30
C ASN A 28 15.02 4.70 -0.14
N SER A 29 16.22 4.82 -0.71
CA SER A 29 16.49 4.46 -2.12
C SER A 29 16.56 2.95 -2.36
N THR A 30 16.52 2.17 -1.28
CA THR A 30 16.68 0.70 -1.31
C THR A 30 15.58 0.00 -0.50
N PRO A 31 14.44 -0.36 -1.10
CA PRO A 31 13.28 -0.88 -0.34
C PRO A 31 13.56 -2.17 0.43
N HIS A 32 14.43 -3.03 -0.10
CA HIS A 32 14.77 -4.31 0.52
C HIS A 32 15.44 -4.15 1.90
N SER A 33 16.05 -2.99 2.19
CA SER A 33 16.69 -2.74 3.50
C SER A 33 15.67 -2.68 4.65
N TYR A 34 14.41 -2.36 4.36
CA TYR A 34 13.34 -2.35 5.38
C TYR A 34 13.14 -3.72 6.03
N GLU A 35 13.29 -4.81 5.27
CA GLU A 35 13.22 -6.17 5.82
C GLU A 35 14.32 -6.41 6.86
N VAL A 36 15.54 -5.91 6.59
CA VAL A 36 16.67 -6.02 7.52
C VAL A 36 16.37 -5.25 8.81
N ASP A 37 15.87 -4.02 8.70
CA ASP A 37 15.51 -3.19 9.87
C ASP A 37 14.45 -3.87 10.74
N VAL A 38 13.42 -4.44 10.12
CA VAL A 38 12.36 -5.18 10.82
C VAL A 38 12.93 -6.36 11.60
N TYR A 39 13.82 -7.16 10.99
CA TYR A 39 14.44 -8.28 11.69
C TYR A 39 15.35 -7.81 12.84
N GLN A 40 16.12 -6.74 12.63
CA GLN A 40 16.99 -6.18 13.67
C GLN A 40 16.19 -5.65 14.86
N GLU A 41 15.08 -4.96 14.63
CA GLU A 41 14.17 -4.53 15.70
C GLU A 41 13.46 -5.72 16.35
N GLY A 42 13.17 -6.79 15.60
CA GLY A 42 12.65 -8.05 16.14
C GLY A 42 13.60 -8.71 17.14
N LEU A 43 14.92 -8.60 16.95
CA LEU A 43 15.92 -9.05 17.94
C LEU A 43 15.88 -8.23 19.24
N ARG A 44 15.32 -7.02 19.18
CA ARG A 44 15.10 -6.12 20.33
C ARG A 44 13.69 -6.27 20.90
N ASP A 45 12.99 -7.34 20.55
CA ASP A 45 11.60 -7.64 20.91
C ASP A 45 10.61 -6.51 20.52
N LYS A 46 10.95 -5.73 19.49
CA LYS A 46 10.03 -4.75 18.91
C LYS A 46 9.35 -5.34 17.69
N ARG A 47 8.03 -5.15 17.62
CA ARG A 47 7.21 -5.60 16.50
C ARG A 47 6.65 -4.39 15.74
N PRO A 48 6.55 -4.47 14.40
CA PRO A 48 5.91 -3.42 13.62
C PRO A 48 4.45 -3.25 14.07
N ALA A 49 3.95 -2.01 14.03
CA ALA A 49 2.59 -1.68 14.44
C ALA A 49 1.52 -2.29 13.52
N ILE A 50 1.89 -2.54 12.26
CA ILE A 50 1.04 -3.15 11.24
C ILE A 50 1.60 -4.51 10.81
N THR A 51 0.70 -5.42 10.44
CA THR A 51 1.08 -6.73 9.89
C THR A 51 1.59 -6.60 8.47
N PHE A 52 2.50 -7.48 8.03
CA PHE A 52 2.93 -7.57 6.64
C PHE A 52 1.91 -8.25 5.72
N ASN A 53 0.88 -8.88 6.30
CA ASN A 53 -0.19 -9.50 5.53
C ASN A 53 -1.25 -8.47 5.14
N ALA A 54 -1.15 -7.95 3.91
CA ALA A 54 -2.10 -6.98 3.37
C ALA A 54 -3.56 -7.48 3.34
N PHE A 55 -3.80 -8.81 3.33
CA PHE A 55 -5.17 -9.35 3.36
C PHE A 55 -5.87 -9.13 4.70
N GLU A 56 -5.13 -8.89 5.78
CA GLU A 56 -5.70 -8.60 7.11
C GLU A 56 -6.01 -7.12 7.31
N TRP A 57 -5.46 -6.23 6.47
CA TRP A 57 -5.58 -4.78 6.67
C TRP A 57 -7.03 -4.28 6.59
N GLU A 58 -7.83 -4.81 5.66
CA GLU A 58 -9.25 -4.45 5.54
C GLU A 58 -10.02 -4.76 6.83
N LYS A 59 -9.77 -5.93 7.44
CA LYS A 59 -10.39 -6.34 8.70
C LYS A 59 -9.92 -5.45 9.85
N LEU A 60 -8.61 -5.22 9.96
CA LEU A 60 -8.02 -4.37 11.00
C LEU A 60 -8.50 -2.92 10.94
N ALA A 61 -8.77 -2.42 9.73
CA ALA A 61 -9.34 -1.10 9.54
C ALA A 61 -10.83 -1.05 9.88
N LYS A 62 -11.60 -2.09 9.55
CA LYS A 62 -13.01 -2.21 9.97
C LYS A 62 -13.16 -2.12 11.49
N GLU A 63 -12.20 -2.66 12.23
CA GLU A 63 -12.17 -2.60 13.71
C GLU A 63 -11.79 -1.22 14.26
N ARG A 64 -11.11 -0.36 13.48
CA ARG A 64 -10.60 0.96 13.92
C ARG A 64 -11.43 2.14 13.44
N LEU A 65 -12.20 1.97 12.37
CA LEU A 65 -12.98 3.03 11.73
C LEU A 65 -14.41 3.09 12.23
N LEU A 66 -15.00 4.28 12.13
CA LEU A 66 -16.45 4.44 12.22
C LEU A 66 -17.12 3.69 11.07
N ALA A 67 -18.31 3.13 11.33
CA ALA A 67 -19.01 2.27 10.38
C ALA A 67 -19.34 3.01 9.06
N GLU A 68 -19.65 4.30 9.15
CA GLU A 68 -19.95 5.18 8.03
C GLU A 68 -18.70 5.39 7.16
N SER A 69 -17.57 5.70 7.78
CA SER A 69 -16.29 5.93 7.09
C SER A 69 -15.79 4.63 6.45
N PHE A 70 -15.86 3.51 7.17
CA PHE A 70 -15.53 2.21 6.61
C PHE A 70 -16.44 1.86 5.43
N GLY A 71 -17.76 2.08 5.56
CA GLY A 71 -18.73 1.81 4.49
C GLY A 71 -18.46 2.59 3.21
N TYR A 72 -17.99 3.83 3.33
CA TYR A 72 -17.61 4.67 2.19
C TYR A 72 -16.38 4.11 1.45
N VAL A 73 -15.26 3.89 2.15
CA VAL A 73 -14.01 3.38 1.55
C VAL A 73 -14.15 1.96 1.03
N TRP A 74 -14.83 1.12 1.81
CA TRP A 74 -15.03 -0.27 1.43
C TRP A 74 -15.97 -0.39 0.22
N GLY A 75 -16.89 0.56 0.06
CA GLY A 75 -17.98 0.59 -0.92
C GLY A 75 -17.53 0.35 -2.37
N SER A 76 -18.43 -0.24 -3.16
CA SER A 76 -18.26 -0.37 -4.62
C SER A 76 -19.64 -0.37 -5.27
N ALA A 77 -19.71 0.01 -6.54
CA ALA A 77 -20.98 0.14 -7.24
C ALA A 77 -21.72 -1.21 -7.32
N GLY A 78 -23.03 -1.17 -7.08
CA GLY A 78 -23.93 -2.33 -7.22
C GLY A 78 -23.53 -3.54 -6.39
N SER A 79 -23.58 -4.72 -7.00
CA SER A 79 -23.24 -6.01 -6.38
C SER A 79 -21.73 -6.22 -6.12
N ARG A 80 -20.88 -5.22 -6.44
CA ARG A 80 -19.41 -5.29 -6.33
C ARG A 80 -18.74 -6.33 -7.23
N GLU A 81 -19.42 -6.82 -8.25
CA GLU A 81 -18.86 -7.80 -9.20
C GLU A 81 -17.58 -7.28 -9.88
N THR A 82 -17.56 -6.00 -10.27
CA THR A 82 -16.38 -5.37 -10.87
C THR A 82 -15.16 -5.38 -9.93
N ASP A 83 -15.37 -5.14 -8.63
CA ASP A 83 -14.32 -5.17 -7.63
C ASP A 83 -13.70 -6.58 -7.51
N GLY A 84 -14.54 -7.63 -7.53
CA GLY A 84 -14.09 -9.02 -7.59
C GLY A 84 -13.32 -9.33 -8.89
N ASN A 85 -13.84 -8.89 -10.03
CA ASN A 85 -13.23 -9.12 -11.35
C ASN A 85 -11.85 -8.48 -11.47
N ASN A 86 -11.66 -7.29 -10.89
CA ASN A 86 -10.37 -6.61 -10.85
C ASN A 86 -9.30 -7.44 -10.10
N ARG A 87 -9.62 -7.97 -8.92
CA ARG A 87 -8.71 -8.88 -8.19
C ARG A 87 -8.46 -10.18 -8.94
N ALA A 88 -9.50 -10.74 -9.56
CA ALA A 88 -9.40 -11.98 -10.32
C ALA A 88 -8.54 -11.81 -11.59
N ALA A 89 -8.47 -10.61 -12.18
CA ALA A 89 -7.66 -10.34 -13.36
C ALA A 89 -6.16 -10.57 -13.12
N PHE A 90 -5.64 -10.19 -11.94
CA PHE A 90 -4.24 -10.41 -11.60
C PHE A 90 -3.87 -11.90 -11.46
N LYS A 91 -4.81 -12.74 -11.03
CA LYS A 91 -4.60 -14.20 -10.91
C LYS A 91 -4.38 -14.91 -12.26
N ARG A 92 -4.67 -14.23 -13.37
CA ARG A 92 -4.47 -14.76 -14.73
C ARG A 92 -3.02 -14.70 -15.19
N TRP A 93 -2.19 -13.91 -14.50
CA TRP A 93 -0.79 -13.68 -14.85
C TRP A 93 0.12 -14.34 -13.82
N GLY A 94 1.19 -14.96 -14.29
CA GLY A 94 2.22 -15.56 -13.44
C GLY A 94 3.59 -15.01 -13.80
N ILE A 95 4.41 -14.75 -12.78
CA ILE A 95 5.82 -14.36 -12.97
C ILE A 95 6.62 -15.64 -13.15
N VAL A 96 7.30 -15.79 -14.30
CA VAL A 96 8.15 -16.95 -14.58
C VAL A 96 9.56 -16.67 -14.04
N PRO A 97 10.08 -17.49 -13.09
CA PRO A 97 11.41 -17.26 -12.54
C PRO A 97 12.50 -17.68 -13.54
N SER A 98 13.41 -16.76 -13.85
CA SER A 98 14.63 -17.04 -14.60
C SER A 98 15.70 -17.59 -13.66
N ARG A 99 16.33 -18.73 -13.99
CA ARG A 99 17.36 -19.37 -13.15
C ARG A 99 18.77 -19.19 -13.72
N LEU A 100 19.77 -19.20 -12.84
CA LEU A 100 21.20 -19.09 -13.15
C LEU A 100 21.60 -17.80 -13.88
N VAL A 101 20.80 -16.75 -13.75
CA VAL A 101 21.13 -15.41 -14.22
C VAL A 101 21.71 -14.64 -13.03
N LYS A 102 22.95 -14.15 -13.16
CA LYS A 102 23.51 -13.23 -12.16
C LYS A 102 22.73 -11.92 -12.23
N SER A 103 22.02 -11.58 -11.17
CA SER A 103 21.29 -10.32 -11.04
C SER A 103 21.47 -9.77 -9.64
N ASP A 104 21.83 -8.48 -9.55
CA ASP A 104 21.65 -7.69 -8.33
C ASP A 104 20.18 -7.23 -8.23
N PHE A 105 19.85 -6.45 -7.20
CA PHE A 105 18.52 -5.85 -7.10
C PHE A 105 18.24 -4.94 -8.31
N PRO A 106 17.07 -5.08 -8.98
CA PRO A 106 16.75 -4.23 -10.12
C PRO A 106 16.59 -2.77 -9.67
N SER A 107 17.01 -1.83 -10.53
CA SER A 107 16.66 -0.43 -10.34
C SER A 107 15.14 -0.26 -10.45
N LEU A 108 14.55 0.40 -9.46
CA LEU A 108 13.12 0.73 -9.43
C LEU A 108 12.86 2.16 -9.93
N LYS A 109 13.89 2.88 -10.35
CA LYS A 109 13.73 4.23 -10.87
C LYS A 109 12.91 4.24 -12.17
N THR A 110 12.09 5.26 -12.33
CA THR A 110 11.29 5.48 -13.54
C THR A 110 11.23 6.96 -13.91
N THR A 111 10.95 7.27 -15.16
CA THR A 111 10.79 8.66 -15.63
C THR A 111 9.37 8.87 -16.09
N LEU A 112 8.71 9.90 -15.57
CA LEU A 112 7.34 10.26 -15.92
C LEU A 112 7.28 11.78 -16.18
N PHE A 113 6.78 12.17 -17.35
CA PHE A 113 6.68 13.57 -17.79
C PHE A 113 7.98 14.39 -17.74
N GLY A 114 9.15 13.74 -17.79
CA GLY A 114 10.46 14.39 -17.74
C GLY A 114 11.12 14.38 -16.36
N ASP A 115 10.38 13.99 -15.32
CA ASP A 115 10.89 13.89 -13.95
C ASP A 115 11.30 12.44 -13.63
N GLU A 116 12.43 12.27 -12.93
CA GLU A 116 12.89 10.98 -12.42
C GLU A 116 12.30 10.71 -11.03
N TYR A 117 11.64 9.55 -10.89
CA TYR A 117 11.08 9.05 -9.63
C TYR A 117 11.85 7.82 -9.17
N ASN A 118 12.01 7.66 -7.86
CA ASN A 118 12.73 6.52 -7.29
C ASN A 118 11.97 5.19 -7.43
N TYR A 119 10.64 5.25 -7.58
CA TYR A 119 9.76 4.09 -7.60
C TYR A 119 8.67 4.21 -8.67
N PRO A 120 8.25 3.10 -9.31
CA PRO A 120 7.17 3.09 -10.29
C PRO A 120 5.82 2.86 -9.59
N MET A 121 5.61 3.55 -8.47
CA MET A 121 4.40 3.46 -7.66
C MET A 121 3.96 4.87 -7.30
N ALA A 122 2.65 5.11 -7.34
CA ALA A 122 2.05 6.37 -6.97
C ALA A 122 0.86 6.11 -6.05
N ILE A 123 0.59 7.07 -5.19
CA ILE A 123 -0.64 7.10 -4.40
C ILE A 123 -1.77 7.47 -5.35
N ALA A 124 -2.79 6.62 -5.42
CA ALA A 124 -3.96 6.92 -6.23
C ALA A 124 -4.69 8.11 -5.60
N PRO A 125 -5.18 9.08 -6.41
CA PRO A 125 -5.93 10.20 -5.87
C PRO A 125 -7.19 9.67 -5.17
N SER A 126 -7.29 9.90 -3.88
CA SER A 126 -8.44 9.54 -3.07
C SER A 126 -8.98 10.83 -2.45
N PHE A 127 -10.30 11.03 -2.47
CA PHE A 127 -10.92 12.16 -1.76
C PHE A 127 -11.06 11.86 -0.25
N GLU A 128 -10.62 10.68 0.16
CA GLU A 128 -10.89 10.07 1.44
C GLU A 128 -9.85 10.42 2.49
N ASP A 129 -8.61 10.69 2.08
CA ASP A 129 -7.48 10.98 2.98
C ASP A 129 -7.77 12.14 3.95
N PHE A 130 -8.62 13.09 3.55
CA PHE A 130 -9.09 14.19 4.40
C PHE A 130 -10.01 13.77 5.56
N TYR A 131 -10.76 12.67 5.42
CA TYR A 131 -11.73 12.21 6.43
C TYR A 131 -11.11 11.24 7.46
N PHE A 132 -10.01 10.60 7.11
CA PHE A 132 -9.40 9.54 7.92
C PHE A 132 -8.28 10.01 8.85
N GLN A 133 -7.66 11.13 8.53
CA GLN A 133 -6.66 11.75 9.37
C GLN A 133 -7.29 12.93 10.14
N THR A 134 -7.13 12.98 11.46
CA THR A 134 -7.42 14.22 12.24
C THR A 134 -6.43 15.34 11.91
N ILE A 135 -5.39 15.03 11.12
CA ILE A 135 -4.39 15.93 10.58
C ILE A 135 -4.52 15.86 9.05
N GLY A 136 -5.14 16.86 8.46
CA GLY A 136 -5.40 16.92 7.02
C GLY A 136 -4.14 16.83 6.18
N GLU A 137 -4.35 16.52 4.90
CA GLU A 137 -3.36 16.70 3.84
C GLU A 137 -2.72 18.10 3.97
N ILE A 138 -1.39 18.14 4.06
CA ILE A 138 -0.61 19.36 3.79
C ILE A 138 -0.42 19.42 2.28
#